data_AF-A0A2W2BTB2-F1
#
_entry.id   AF-A0A2W2BTB2-F1
#
_cell.length_a   1.000
_cell.length_b   1.000
_cell.length_c   1.000
_cell.angle_alpha   90.00
_cell.angle_beta   90.00
_cell.angle_gamma   90.00
#
_symmetry.space_group_name_H-M   'P 1'
#
loop_
_entity.id
_entity.type
_entity.pdbx_description
1 polymer ?
#
loop_
_entity_poly.entity_id
_entity_poly.type
_entity_poly.pdbx_seq_one_letter_code
_entity_poly.pdbx_strand_id
1 'polypeptide(L)'
;MVAKPCSDPPPWLCPLHRGPVGESIVIYPEVVPGNPLGARKVIRWVLNDPGLLGGQTFYSDYEMVFVYDPQKLPVVNRSLSRGIGRDRVLWTGLVDPSVIYPDASVTRTIDCSFTHKGRALSQRFPLPHANILRLEDLTASFRDLGDTLRKTKVLYSYDHYSNVLREAVICGCDVRVIGEDGVWHDPRTCGCPLNILWQPDLLATYADHFNSSDFIIPFVRTVETRWPVRSIRLPSPAARTAGRAARQRTGPRAG
;
A
#
# COMPACT_ATOMS: atom_id res chain seq x y z
N MET A 1 -8.98 20.47 9.80
CA MET A 1 -9.88 19.58 10.58
C MET A 1 -10.35 18.48 9.65
N VAL A 2 -9.91 17.24 9.87
CA VAL A 2 -10.39 16.10 9.07
C VAL A 2 -11.77 15.72 9.60
N ALA A 3 -12.77 15.76 8.73
CA ALA A 3 -14.15 15.43 9.09
C ALA A 3 -14.26 13.98 9.59
N LYS A 4 -15.15 13.76 10.56
CA LYS A 4 -15.50 12.43 11.06
C LYS A 4 -16.05 11.60 9.88
N PRO A 5 -15.57 10.35 9.64
CA PRO A 5 -16.11 9.50 8.58
C PRO A 5 -17.63 9.33 8.74
N CYS A 6 -18.37 9.50 7.64
CA CYS A 6 -19.83 9.52 7.60
C CYS A 6 -20.48 8.12 7.55
N SER A 7 -19.73 7.06 7.79
CA SER A 7 -20.24 5.69 7.87
C SER A 7 -19.26 4.82 8.67
N ASP A 8 -19.79 3.87 9.42
CA ASP A 8 -18.96 2.85 10.04
C ASP A 8 -18.17 2.11 8.96
N PRO A 9 -16.85 1.93 9.13
CA PRO A 9 -16.06 1.13 8.20
C PRO A 9 -16.59 -0.32 8.18
N PRO A 10 -16.30 -1.09 7.11
CA PRO A 10 -16.66 -2.52 7.03
C PRO A 10 -16.16 -3.30 8.26
N PRO A 11 -16.60 -4.55 8.49
CA PRO A 11 -16.22 -5.36 9.64
C PRO A 11 -14.78 -5.88 9.56
N TRP A 12 -13.83 -5.02 9.25
CA TRP A 12 -12.43 -5.22 9.58
C TRP A 12 -12.36 -5.35 11.10
N LEU A 13 -11.83 -6.47 11.59
CA LEU A 13 -11.45 -6.63 12.99
C LEU A 13 -10.22 -5.73 13.27
N CYS A 14 -10.41 -4.41 13.20
CA CYS A 14 -9.43 -3.41 13.58
C CYS A 14 -9.89 -2.79 14.91
N PRO A 15 -9.76 -3.51 16.04
CA PRO A 15 -10.17 -2.99 17.34
C PRO A 15 -9.42 -1.69 17.60
N LEU A 16 -10.18 -0.62 17.87
CA LEU A 16 -9.62 0.68 18.23
C LEU A 16 -9.10 0.60 19.67
N HIS A 17 -7.78 0.41 19.82
CA HIS A 17 -7.14 0.49 21.14
C HIS A 17 -7.17 1.93 21.65
N ARG A 18 -7.63 2.13 22.89
CA ARG A 18 -7.57 3.41 23.59
C ARG A 18 -6.76 3.25 24.87
N GLY A 19 -5.81 4.16 25.10
CA GLY A 19 -4.97 4.16 26.29
C GLY A 19 -3.56 3.61 26.06
N PRO A 20 -2.78 3.41 27.13
CA PRO A 20 -1.37 3.03 27.04
C PRO A 20 -1.16 1.72 26.27
N VAL A 21 -0.13 1.67 25.44
CA VAL A 21 0.25 0.49 24.64
C VAL A 21 1.36 -0.35 25.28
N GLY A 22 1.79 0.01 26.50
CA GLY A 22 2.76 -0.77 27.27
C GLY A 22 4.08 -1.01 26.53
N GLU A 23 4.44 -2.29 26.33
CA GLU A 23 5.65 -2.74 25.63
C GLU A 23 5.41 -3.06 24.14
N SER A 24 4.21 -2.79 23.62
CA SER A 24 3.88 -3.05 22.23
C SER A 24 4.69 -2.19 21.28
N ILE A 25 4.92 -2.72 20.08
CA ILE A 25 5.43 -1.97 18.94
C ILE A 25 4.22 -1.35 18.25
N VAL A 26 4.25 -0.04 18.05
CA VAL A 26 3.21 0.69 17.32
C VAL A 26 3.75 1.12 15.98
N ILE A 27 2.99 0.82 14.92
CA ILE A 27 3.30 1.22 13.55
C ILE A 27 2.39 2.39 13.20
N TYR A 28 2.98 3.50 12.75
CA TYR A 28 2.23 4.64 12.22
C TYR A 28 2.59 4.89 10.75
N PRO A 29 1.62 5.26 9.91
CA PRO A 29 1.92 5.81 8.59
C PRO A 29 2.56 7.20 8.72
N GLU A 30 3.18 7.69 7.64
CA GLU A 30 3.87 8.99 7.63
C GLU A 30 2.97 10.18 7.97
N VAL A 31 1.68 10.08 7.62
CA VAL A 31 0.70 11.16 7.79
C VAL A 31 0.31 11.41 9.25
N VAL A 32 0.64 10.48 10.17
CA VAL A 32 0.34 10.63 11.61
C VAL A 32 1.47 11.40 12.29
N PRO A 33 1.22 12.61 12.84
CA PRO A 33 2.27 13.37 13.51
C PRO A 33 2.73 12.71 14.82
N GLY A 34 4.03 12.54 14.99
CA GLY A 34 4.65 12.12 16.25
C GLY A 34 4.17 10.75 16.73
N ASN A 35 4.00 10.62 18.04
CA ASN A 35 3.65 9.37 18.71
C ASN A 35 2.39 9.56 19.57
N PRO A 36 1.19 9.58 18.96
CA PRO A 36 -0.05 9.91 19.67
C PRO A 36 -0.41 8.93 20.80
N LEU A 37 0.07 7.69 20.75
CA LEU A 37 -0.13 6.69 21.82
C LEU A 37 0.96 6.70 22.88
N GLY A 38 1.96 7.59 22.79
CA GLY A 38 3.09 7.62 23.74
C GLY A 38 3.84 6.29 23.81
N ALA A 39 3.89 5.53 22.71
CA ALA A 39 4.49 4.22 22.64
C ALA A 39 6.01 4.29 22.87
N ARG A 40 6.58 3.33 23.61
CA ARG A 40 8.04 3.24 23.77
C ARG A 40 8.76 2.75 22.50
N LYS A 41 8.05 2.04 21.62
CA LYS A 41 8.58 1.41 20.41
C LYS A 41 7.73 1.84 19.23
N VAL A 42 8.30 2.69 18.37
CA VAL A 42 7.58 3.28 17.25
C VAL A 42 8.24 2.87 15.95
N ILE A 43 7.46 2.27 15.07
CA ILE A 43 7.81 2.09 13.67
C ILE A 43 7.08 3.16 12.87
N ARG A 44 7.82 3.86 12.00
CA ARG A 44 7.26 4.77 11.01
C ARG A 44 7.28 4.09 9.66
N TRP A 45 6.12 3.88 9.05
CA TRP A 45 6.03 3.36 7.69
C TRP A 45 5.73 4.51 6.73
N VAL A 46 6.65 4.77 5.80
CA VAL A 46 6.62 5.94 4.92
C VAL A 46 6.23 5.53 3.51
N LEU A 47 5.02 5.89 3.10
CA LEU A 47 4.50 5.62 1.76
C LEU A 47 4.81 6.75 0.78
N ASN A 48 4.79 8.00 1.26
CA ASN A 48 5.02 9.18 0.45
C ASN A 48 6.17 10.07 0.96
N ASP A 49 6.37 11.21 0.33
CA ASP A 49 7.38 12.18 0.72
C ASP A 49 7.03 12.77 2.11
N PRO A 50 7.95 12.74 3.09
CA PRO A 50 7.70 13.26 4.43
C PRO A 50 7.17 14.70 4.41
N GLY A 51 6.04 14.94 5.08
CA GLY A 51 5.37 16.25 5.15
C GLY A 51 4.45 16.58 3.96
N LEU A 52 4.47 15.83 2.85
CA LEU A 52 3.70 16.16 1.66
C LEU A 52 2.18 16.06 1.88
N LEU A 53 1.72 15.01 2.55
CA LEU A 53 0.31 14.76 2.86
C LEU A 53 -0.02 15.04 4.33
N GLY A 54 0.82 15.84 5.00
CA GLY A 54 0.80 16.03 6.45
C GLY A 54 1.86 15.20 7.17
N GLY A 55 1.72 15.06 8.49
CA GLY A 55 2.71 14.39 9.32
C GLY A 55 3.96 15.24 9.55
N GLN A 56 5.10 14.57 9.76
CA GLN A 56 6.38 15.21 10.05
C GLN A 56 7.28 15.26 8.82
N THR A 57 8.09 16.32 8.72
CA THR A 57 9.17 16.45 7.73
C THR A 57 10.49 15.84 8.21
N PHE A 58 10.59 15.49 9.49
CA PHE A 58 11.76 14.87 10.10
C PHE A 58 11.31 13.82 11.12
N TYR A 59 11.94 12.64 11.09
CA TYR A 59 11.66 11.57 12.03
C TYR A 59 12.78 11.47 13.05
N SER A 60 12.40 11.28 14.31
CA SER A 60 13.36 11.17 15.39
C SER A 60 14.07 9.82 15.38
N ASP A 61 15.30 9.79 15.89
CA ASP A 61 16.09 8.57 16.07
C ASP A 61 15.41 7.53 16.94
N TYR A 62 14.45 7.90 17.81
CA TYR A 62 13.68 6.92 18.60
C TYR A 62 12.75 6.07 17.73
N GLU A 63 12.36 6.57 16.55
CA GLU A 63 11.52 5.87 15.59
C GLU A 63 12.37 4.94 14.73
N MET A 64 11.80 3.80 14.38
CA MET A 64 12.36 2.87 13.41
C MET A 64 11.64 3.07 12.08
N VAL A 65 12.31 3.69 11.11
CA VAL A 65 11.68 4.06 9.84
C VAL A 65 11.82 2.94 8.80
N PHE A 66 10.70 2.59 8.16
CA PHE A 66 10.62 1.74 6.98
C PHE A 66 9.99 2.53 5.84
N VAL A 67 10.44 2.28 4.61
CA VAL A 67 9.88 2.88 3.41
C VAL A 67 9.10 1.84 2.63
N TYR A 68 8.00 2.26 2.01
CA TYR A 68 7.20 1.37 1.16
C TYR A 68 7.98 0.91 -0.08
N ASP A 69 8.58 1.85 -0.81
CA ASP A 69 9.26 1.62 -2.09
C ASP A 69 10.75 1.99 -2.00
N PRO A 70 11.68 1.19 -2.56
CA PRO A 70 13.10 1.54 -2.60
C PRO A 70 13.37 2.91 -3.24
N GLN A 71 12.56 3.36 -4.21
CA GLN A 71 12.68 4.67 -4.84
C GLN A 71 12.41 5.84 -3.87
N LYS A 72 11.79 5.58 -2.71
CA LYS A 72 11.59 6.59 -1.65
C LYS A 72 12.80 6.76 -0.72
N LEU A 73 13.78 5.85 -0.75
CA LEU A 73 14.97 5.95 0.13
C LEU A 73 15.68 7.31 0.04
N PRO A 74 15.94 7.90 -1.14
CA PRO A 74 16.65 9.17 -1.22
C PRO A 74 15.90 10.34 -0.57
N VAL A 75 14.58 10.40 -0.71
CA VAL A 75 13.76 11.47 -0.11
C VAL A 75 13.58 11.27 1.39
N VAL A 76 13.37 10.03 1.83
CA VAL A 76 13.22 9.73 3.26
C VAL A 76 14.54 9.93 4.00
N ASN A 77 15.68 9.59 3.41
CA ASN A 77 17.00 9.80 4.05
C ASN A 77 17.31 11.27 4.32
N ARG A 78 16.71 12.22 3.61
CA ARG A 78 16.81 13.67 3.93
C ARG A 78 16.02 14.06 5.18
N SER A 79 15.12 13.19 5.64
CA SER A 79 14.24 13.40 6.79
C SER A 79 14.71 12.62 8.03
N LEU A 80 15.95 12.11 8.02
CA LEU A 80 16.55 11.30 9.07
C LEU A 80 17.91 11.86 9.47
N SER A 81 18.31 11.68 10.72
CA SER A 81 19.67 12.01 11.17
C SER A 81 20.71 11.01 10.63
N ARG A 82 20.28 9.76 10.42
CA ARG A 82 21.09 8.63 9.94
C ARG A 82 20.35 7.96 8.80
N GLY A 83 21.03 7.81 7.67
CA GLY A 83 20.46 7.17 6.50
C GLY A 83 20.12 5.70 6.73
N ILE A 84 19.09 5.22 6.05
CA ILE A 84 18.65 3.83 5.99
C ILE A 84 18.89 3.23 4.60
N GLY A 85 19.05 1.91 4.56
CA GLY A 85 19.29 1.14 3.35
C GLY A 85 18.11 0.26 2.95
N ARG A 86 18.37 -0.70 2.04
CA ARG A 86 17.37 -1.63 1.51
C ARG A 86 16.79 -2.59 2.56
N ASP A 87 17.49 -2.78 3.68
CA ASP A 87 17.03 -3.52 4.86
C ASP A 87 15.80 -2.87 5.54
N ARG A 88 15.50 -1.61 5.20
CA ARG A 88 14.35 -0.84 5.68
C ARG A 88 13.25 -0.66 4.63
N VAL A 89 13.27 -1.44 3.56
CA VAL A 89 12.18 -1.45 2.57
C VAL A 89 11.14 -2.48 2.99
N LEU A 90 9.92 -2.02 3.21
CA LEU A 90 8.74 -2.82 3.49
C LEU A 90 7.74 -2.66 2.34
N TRP A 91 7.96 -3.44 1.29
CA TRP A 91 7.10 -3.48 0.12
C TRP A 91 5.98 -4.50 0.30
N THR A 92 4.75 -4.08 0.01
CA THR A 92 3.60 -4.96 -0.12
C THR A 92 3.06 -4.75 -1.53
N GLY A 93 2.87 -5.83 -2.31
CA GLY A 93 2.29 -5.68 -3.64
C GLY A 93 0.89 -5.05 -3.55
N LEU A 94 0.63 -4.02 -4.36
CA LEU A 94 -0.62 -3.24 -4.27
C LEU A 94 -1.70 -3.69 -5.25
N VAL A 95 -1.33 -4.45 -6.28
CA VAL A 95 -2.24 -4.81 -7.37
C VAL A 95 -2.67 -6.26 -7.19
N ASP A 96 -3.94 -6.45 -6.89
CA ASP A 96 -4.55 -7.76 -6.72
C ASP A 96 -4.73 -8.48 -8.07
N PRO A 97 -4.01 -9.58 -8.32
CA PRO A 97 -4.07 -10.31 -9.59
C PRO A 97 -5.39 -11.06 -9.81
N SER A 98 -6.25 -11.19 -8.78
CA SER A 98 -7.58 -11.79 -8.94
C SER A 98 -8.58 -10.85 -9.61
N VAL A 99 -8.28 -9.56 -9.69
CA VAL A 99 -9.13 -8.52 -10.27
C VAL A 99 -8.45 -7.81 -11.44
N ILE A 100 -7.17 -7.48 -11.28
CA ILE A 100 -6.36 -6.75 -12.25
C ILE A 100 -5.38 -7.71 -12.90
N TYR A 101 -5.68 -8.10 -14.13
CA TYR A 101 -4.88 -9.03 -14.92
C TYR A 101 -5.07 -8.78 -16.42
N PRO A 102 -4.11 -9.19 -17.26
CA PRO A 102 -4.27 -9.16 -18.71
C PRO A 102 -5.19 -10.29 -19.18
N ASP A 103 -6.11 -9.99 -20.09
CA ASP A 103 -6.94 -10.99 -20.75
C ASP A 103 -6.95 -10.74 -22.26
N ALA A 104 -6.28 -11.62 -23.01
CA ALA A 104 -6.20 -11.51 -24.47
C ALA A 104 -7.51 -11.88 -25.18
N SER A 105 -8.44 -12.56 -24.49
CA SER A 105 -9.75 -12.91 -25.06
C SER A 105 -10.72 -11.73 -25.09
N VAL A 106 -10.47 -10.70 -24.27
CA VAL A 106 -11.30 -9.50 -24.20
C VAL A 106 -10.85 -8.49 -25.27
N THR A 107 -11.79 -8.14 -26.16
CA THR A 107 -11.54 -7.09 -27.16
C THR A 107 -11.62 -5.71 -26.51
N ARG A 108 -10.58 -4.89 -26.72
CA ARG A 108 -10.57 -3.49 -26.28
C ARG A 108 -11.43 -2.65 -27.21
N THR A 109 -12.46 -2.01 -26.67
CA THR A 109 -13.54 -1.39 -27.43
C THR A 109 -13.77 0.08 -27.08
N ILE A 110 -13.36 0.53 -25.89
CA ILE A 110 -13.64 1.88 -25.38
C ILE A 110 -12.36 2.64 -25.04
N ASP A 111 -12.44 3.97 -24.99
CA ASP A 111 -11.42 4.82 -24.37
C ASP A 111 -11.99 5.39 -23.07
N CYS A 112 -11.14 5.46 -22.05
CA CYS A 112 -11.53 5.96 -20.74
C CYS A 112 -10.69 7.18 -20.35
N SER A 113 -11.25 8.02 -19.48
CA SER A 113 -10.55 9.11 -18.80
C SER A 113 -10.53 8.87 -17.30
N PHE A 114 -9.50 9.36 -16.61
CA PHE A 114 -9.39 9.33 -15.16
C PHE A 114 -8.96 10.71 -14.65
N THR A 115 -9.75 11.32 -13.76
CA THR A 115 -9.54 12.71 -13.34
C THR A 115 -8.88 12.79 -11.95
N HIS A 116 -9.53 12.22 -10.93
CA HIS A 116 -9.08 12.21 -9.53
C HIS A 116 -8.37 13.53 -9.08
N LYS A 117 -7.07 13.50 -8.72
CA LYS A 117 -6.33 14.70 -8.25
C LYS A 117 -6.14 15.76 -9.34
N GLY A 118 -6.29 15.39 -10.61
CA GLY A 118 -6.07 16.22 -11.79
C GLY A 118 -7.21 17.15 -12.17
N ARG A 119 -8.14 17.46 -11.26
CA ARG A 119 -9.33 18.29 -11.58
C ARG A 119 -8.96 19.64 -12.23
N ALA A 120 -7.93 20.32 -11.72
CA ALA A 120 -7.48 21.59 -12.27
C ALA A 120 -6.99 21.44 -13.74
N LEU A 121 -6.25 20.36 -14.04
CA LEU A 121 -5.81 20.06 -15.40
C LEU A 121 -7.00 19.74 -16.31
N SER A 122 -7.98 18.96 -15.82
CA SER A 122 -9.18 18.61 -16.60
C SER A 122 -10.05 19.80 -16.98
N GLN A 123 -10.03 20.87 -16.18
CA GLN A 123 -10.74 22.11 -16.48
C GLN A 123 -10.02 22.98 -17.51
N ARG A 124 -8.69 22.85 -17.58
CA ARG A 124 -7.84 23.63 -18.48
C ARG A 124 -7.65 22.98 -19.83
N PHE A 125 -7.58 21.65 -19.87
CA PHE A 125 -7.25 20.90 -21.07
C PHE A 125 -8.31 19.86 -21.41
N PRO A 126 -8.92 19.95 -22.62
CA PRO A 126 -9.93 19.00 -23.04
C PRO A 126 -9.33 17.63 -23.33
N LEU A 127 -10.19 16.62 -23.29
CA LEU A 127 -9.87 15.30 -23.81
C LEU A 127 -9.64 15.35 -25.33
N PRO A 128 -8.84 14.43 -25.90
CA PRO A 128 -8.47 14.49 -27.32
C PRO A 128 -9.63 14.22 -28.29
N HIS A 129 -10.73 13.61 -27.82
CA HIS A 129 -11.95 13.40 -28.60
C HIS A 129 -13.18 13.24 -27.68
N ALA A 130 -14.37 13.34 -28.26
CA ALA A 130 -15.63 13.35 -27.50
C ALA A 130 -16.04 11.99 -26.93
N ASN A 131 -15.66 10.88 -27.58
CA ASN A 131 -16.10 9.53 -27.22
C ASN A 131 -15.20 8.86 -26.15
N ILE A 132 -14.95 9.55 -25.04
CA ILE A 132 -14.16 9.03 -23.92
C ILE A 132 -15.04 8.95 -22.68
N LEU A 133 -15.17 7.75 -22.12
CA LEU A 133 -15.97 7.50 -20.93
C LEU A 133 -15.16 7.85 -19.68
N ARG A 134 -15.81 8.32 -18.61
CA ARG A 134 -15.11 8.54 -17.34
C ARG A 134 -15.00 7.23 -16.59
N LEU A 135 -13.78 6.80 -16.29
CA LEU A 135 -13.52 5.55 -15.59
C LEU A 135 -14.25 5.55 -14.23
N GLU A 136 -14.23 6.68 -13.52
CA GLU A 136 -14.90 6.80 -12.23
C GLU A 136 -16.42 6.56 -12.29
N ASP A 137 -17.05 6.82 -13.45
CA ASP A 137 -18.49 6.62 -13.63
C ASP A 137 -18.83 5.15 -14.01
N LEU A 138 -17.82 4.35 -14.41
CA LEU A 138 -17.98 2.95 -14.80
C LEU A 138 -17.60 1.96 -13.69
N THR A 139 -16.89 2.40 -12.66
CA THR A 139 -16.23 1.52 -11.70
C THR A 139 -16.83 1.64 -10.31
N ALA A 140 -18.05 1.10 -10.12
CA ALA A 140 -18.73 1.09 -8.83
C ALA A 140 -18.05 0.15 -7.81
N SER A 141 -17.36 -0.88 -8.28
CA SER A 141 -16.56 -1.80 -7.50
C SER A 141 -15.16 -2.00 -8.08
N PHE A 142 -14.28 -2.61 -7.28
CA PHE A 142 -12.94 -2.97 -7.77
C PHE A 142 -12.99 -4.02 -8.90
N ARG A 143 -13.99 -4.92 -8.89
CA ARG A 143 -14.22 -5.85 -10.01
C ARG A 143 -14.56 -5.12 -11.30
N ASP A 144 -15.45 -4.13 -11.21
CA ASP A 144 -15.84 -3.30 -12.35
C ASP A 144 -14.65 -2.53 -12.92
N LEU A 145 -13.71 -2.11 -12.06
CA LEU A 145 -12.44 -1.51 -12.49
C LEU A 145 -11.66 -2.44 -13.39
N GLY A 146 -11.38 -3.67 -12.95
CA GLY A 146 -10.69 -4.65 -13.80
C GLY A 146 -11.41 -4.91 -15.11
N ASP A 147 -12.74 -5.14 -15.05
CA ASP A 147 -13.55 -5.44 -16.24
C ASP A 147 -13.57 -4.28 -17.25
N THR A 148 -13.60 -3.05 -16.75
CA THR A 148 -13.54 -1.83 -17.56
C THR A 148 -12.16 -1.63 -18.16
N LEU A 149 -11.10 -1.79 -17.37
CA LEU A 149 -9.72 -1.61 -17.85
C LEU A 149 -9.37 -2.62 -18.93
N ARG A 150 -9.79 -3.89 -18.83
CA ARG A 150 -9.57 -4.89 -19.91
C ARG A 150 -10.25 -4.52 -21.23
N LYS A 151 -11.36 -3.80 -21.20
CA LYS A 151 -12.08 -3.29 -22.38
C LYS A 151 -11.51 -1.97 -22.89
N THR A 152 -10.65 -1.32 -22.13
CA THR A 152 -10.12 0.02 -22.44
C THR A 152 -8.93 -0.09 -23.40
N LYS A 153 -8.97 0.66 -24.51
CA LYS A 153 -7.87 0.81 -25.46
C LYS A 153 -6.87 1.83 -24.93
N VAL A 154 -7.33 3.06 -24.69
CA VAL A 154 -6.52 4.14 -24.12
C VAL A 154 -7.14 4.65 -22.82
N LEU A 155 -6.34 4.76 -21.77
CA LEU A 155 -6.68 5.49 -20.54
C LEU A 155 -6.00 6.86 -20.55
N TYR A 156 -6.80 7.92 -20.67
CA TYR A 156 -6.37 9.32 -20.57
C TYR A 156 -6.48 9.80 -19.12
N SER A 157 -5.37 9.96 -18.43
CA SER A 157 -5.34 10.37 -17.03
C SER A 157 -4.90 11.83 -16.84
N TYR A 158 -5.64 12.56 -16.01
CA TYR A 158 -5.24 13.86 -15.48
C TYR A 158 -4.44 13.72 -14.16
N ASP A 159 -4.37 12.53 -13.56
CA ASP A 159 -3.59 12.25 -12.34
C ASP A 159 -2.39 11.35 -12.70
N HIS A 160 -1.18 11.92 -12.65
CA HIS A 160 0.06 11.22 -12.95
C HIS A 160 0.55 10.31 -11.80
N TYR A 161 -0.01 10.47 -10.60
CA TYR A 161 0.44 9.81 -9.38
C TYR A 161 -0.69 8.97 -8.77
N SER A 162 -1.22 8.02 -9.55
CA SER A 162 -2.32 7.14 -9.14
C SER A 162 -2.04 5.68 -9.49
N ASN A 163 -2.33 4.76 -8.57
CA ASN A 163 -2.09 3.32 -8.77
C ASN A 163 -2.89 2.76 -9.97
N VAL A 164 -4.00 3.42 -10.34
CA VAL A 164 -4.80 3.07 -11.51
C VAL A 164 -4.01 3.04 -12.81
N LEU A 165 -2.91 3.82 -12.91
CA LEU A 165 -2.04 3.79 -14.09
C LEU A 165 -1.32 2.45 -14.21
N ARG A 166 -0.84 1.90 -13.09
CA ARG A 166 -0.22 0.57 -13.06
C ARG A 166 -1.26 -0.50 -13.39
N GLU A 167 -2.46 -0.39 -12.83
CA GLU A 167 -3.56 -1.33 -13.07
C GLU A 167 -3.98 -1.34 -14.54
N ALA A 168 -4.10 -0.16 -15.16
CA ALA A 168 -4.42 -0.01 -16.58
C ALA A 168 -3.33 -0.63 -17.49
N VAL A 169 -2.05 -0.37 -17.18
CA VAL A 169 -0.93 -1.00 -17.89
C VAL A 169 -0.97 -2.53 -17.76
N ILE A 170 -1.26 -3.06 -16.58
CA ILE A 170 -1.38 -4.52 -16.34
C ILE A 170 -2.53 -5.13 -17.15
N CYS A 171 -3.67 -4.44 -17.25
CA CYS A 171 -4.77 -4.86 -18.13
C CYS A 171 -4.49 -4.61 -19.62
N GLY A 172 -3.35 -4.01 -19.97
CA GLY A 172 -2.88 -3.78 -21.34
C GLY A 172 -3.50 -2.55 -22.02
N CYS A 173 -3.92 -1.55 -21.26
CA CYS A 173 -4.28 -0.25 -21.81
C CYS A 173 -3.02 0.46 -22.37
N ASP A 174 -3.16 1.22 -23.44
CA ASP A 174 -2.29 2.38 -23.66
C ASP A 174 -2.65 3.44 -22.60
N VAL A 175 -1.67 4.06 -21.96
CA VAL A 175 -1.91 5.02 -20.89
C VAL A 175 -1.30 6.34 -21.27
N ARG A 176 -2.09 7.41 -21.21
CA ARG A 176 -1.68 8.77 -21.55
C ARG A 176 -1.95 9.69 -20.38
N VAL A 177 -0.95 10.45 -19.96
CA VAL A 177 -1.06 11.46 -18.90
C VAL A 177 -0.84 12.85 -19.47
N ILE A 178 -1.58 13.85 -19.01
CA ILE A 178 -1.49 15.22 -19.57
C ILE A 178 -0.61 16.16 -18.76
N GLY A 179 0.47 16.66 -19.35
CA GLY A 179 1.37 17.64 -18.75
C GLY A 179 0.76 19.02 -18.52
N GLU A 180 1.47 19.86 -17.77
CA GLU A 180 1.12 21.28 -17.55
C GLU A 180 1.21 22.14 -18.83
N ASP A 181 1.88 21.61 -19.85
CA ASP A 181 1.97 22.15 -21.20
C ASP A 181 0.78 21.75 -22.09
N GLY A 182 -0.12 20.90 -21.59
CA GLY A 182 -1.29 20.40 -22.31
C GLY A 182 -0.99 19.24 -23.26
N VAL A 183 0.20 18.64 -23.20
CA VAL A 183 0.60 17.53 -24.06
C VAL A 183 0.33 16.19 -23.36
N TRP A 184 -0.19 15.21 -24.10
CA TRP A 184 -0.41 13.85 -23.62
C TRP A 184 0.85 13.00 -23.79
N HIS A 185 1.41 12.50 -22.69
CA HIS A 185 2.63 11.71 -22.64
C HIS A 185 2.38 10.26 -22.22
N ASP A 186 3.28 9.34 -22.57
CA ASP A 186 3.33 8.02 -21.94
C ASP A 186 3.96 8.17 -20.54
N PRO A 187 3.24 7.85 -19.44
CA PRO A 187 3.77 8.00 -18.10
C PRO A 187 4.97 7.10 -17.82
N ARG A 188 5.21 6.04 -18.59
CA ARG A 188 6.35 5.14 -18.36
C ARG A 188 7.68 5.74 -18.84
N THR A 189 7.62 6.70 -19.75
CA THR A 189 8.79 7.32 -20.38
C THR A 189 8.86 8.83 -20.17
N CYS A 190 7.80 9.45 -19.66
CA CYS A 190 7.81 10.89 -19.38
C CYS A 190 8.68 11.21 -18.15
N GLY A 191 9.45 12.30 -18.25
CA GLY A 191 10.25 12.85 -17.15
C GLY A 191 9.44 13.72 -16.18
N CYS A 192 8.11 13.56 -16.11
CA CYS A 192 7.25 14.42 -15.30
C CYS A 192 7.60 14.29 -13.80
N PRO A 193 7.74 15.40 -13.05
CA PRO A 193 8.11 15.35 -11.63
C PRO A 193 7.09 14.60 -10.74
N LEU A 194 5.81 14.65 -11.11
CA LEU A 194 4.70 14.05 -10.35
C LEU A 194 4.27 12.69 -10.91
N ASN A 195 5.22 11.89 -11.38
CA ASN A 195 4.94 10.60 -12.00
C ASN A 195 4.92 9.47 -10.97
N ILE A 196 4.00 8.53 -11.14
CA ILE A 196 3.96 7.34 -10.30
C ILE A 196 5.29 6.58 -10.40
N LEU A 197 5.67 5.97 -9.29
CA LEU A 197 6.86 5.12 -9.23
C LEU A 197 6.64 3.90 -10.13
N TRP A 198 7.28 3.84 -11.29
CA TRP A 198 7.21 2.66 -12.15
C TRP A 198 8.19 1.61 -11.66
N GLN A 199 7.68 0.42 -11.39
CA GLN A 199 8.50 -0.73 -11.03
C GLN A 199 9.05 -1.39 -12.28
N PRO A 200 10.32 -1.84 -12.27
CA PRO A 200 10.86 -2.68 -13.33
C PRO A 200 10.01 -3.94 -13.48
N ASP A 201 9.82 -4.40 -14.71
CA ASP A 201 9.14 -5.65 -15.03
C ASP A 201 7.76 -5.80 -14.36
N LEU A 202 7.03 -4.69 -14.21
CA LEU A 202 5.72 -4.63 -13.53
C LEU A 202 4.78 -5.76 -13.98
N LEU A 203 4.67 -5.99 -15.29
CA LEU A 203 3.79 -7.03 -15.85
C LEU A 203 4.20 -8.44 -15.43
N ALA A 204 5.50 -8.69 -15.28
CA ALA A 204 6.02 -10.01 -14.92
C ALA A 204 5.99 -10.25 -13.42
N THR A 205 6.03 -9.20 -12.58
CA THR A 205 6.32 -9.33 -11.15
C THR A 205 5.18 -8.93 -10.22
N TYR A 206 4.14 -8.21 -10.70
CA TYR A 206 3.11 -7.66 -9.81
C TYR A 206 2.37 -8.74 -9.00
N ALA A 207 2.03 -9.87 -9.61
CA ALA A 207 1.31 -10.96 -8.96
C ALA A 207 2.17 -11.65 -7.90
N ASP A 208 3.44 -11.90 -8.20
CA ASP A 208 4.39 -12.47 -7.23
C ASP A 208 4.60 -11.53 -6.05
N HIS A 209 4.75 -10.23 -6.32
CA HIS A 209 4.86 -9.22 -5.28
C HIS A 209 3.61 -9.10 -4.39
N PHE A 210 2.41 -9.28 -4.96
CA PHE A 210 1.16 -9.28 -4.21
C PHE A 210 1.06 -10.49 -3.27
N ASN A 211 1.51 -11.66 -3.73
CA ASN A 211 1.44 -12.90 -2.97
C ASN A 211 2.65 -13.14 -2.06
N SER A 212 3.73 -12.37 -2.20
CA SER A 212 4.96 -12.58 -1.44
C SER A 212 4.79 -12.16 0.03
N SER A 213 5.26 -13.04 0.91
CA SER A 213 5.46 -12.77 2.33
C SER A 213 6.94 -12.74 2.72
N ASP A 214 7.85 -12.69 1.74
CA ASP A 214 9.29 -12.86 1.97
C ASP A 214 9.90 -11.72 2.81
N PHE A 215 9.22 -10.57 2.84
CA PHE A 215 9.61 -9.43 3.66
C PHE A 215 9.43 -9.69 5.17
N ILE A 216 8.59 -10.65 5.58
CA ILE A 216 8.21 -10.85 7.00
C ILE A 216 9.43 -11.20 7.85
N ILE A 217 10.21 -12.21 7.45
CA ILE A 217 11.36 -12.68 8.24
C ILE A 217 12.44 -11.57 8.36
N PRO A 218 12.87 -10.91 7.27
CA PRO A 218 13.77 -9.76 7.35
C PRO A 218 13.21 -8.63 8.21
N PHE A 219 11.93 -8.27 8.05
CA PHE A 219 11.28 -7.24 8.84
C PHE A 219 11.37 -7.54 10.35
N VAL A 220 10.97 -8.76 10.76
CA VAL A 220 11.02 -9.19 12.16
C VAL A 220 12.45 -9.15 12.69
N ARG A 221 13.42 -9.71 11.95
CA ARG A 221 14.84 -9.68 12.36
C ARG A 221 15.34 -8.26 12.55
N THR A 222 15.02 -7.37 11.61
CA THR A 222 15.41 -5.96 11.67
C THR A 222 14.80 -5.26 12.88
N VAL A 223 13.54 -5.54 13.22
CA VAL A 223 12.88 -5.03 14.43
C VAL A 223 13.58 -5.55 15.70
N GLU A 224 13.92 -6.84 15.73
CA GLU A 224 14.58 -7.50 16.87
C GLU A 224 16.00 -6.96 17.13
N THR A 225 16.69 -6.41 16.13
CA THR A 225 18.00 -5.75 16.34
C THR A 225 17.94 -4.58 17.32
N ARG A 226 16.79 -3.91 17.42
CA ARG A 226 16.58 -2.74 18.27
C ARG A 226 15.78 -3.08 19.52
N TRP A 227 14.77 -3.94 19.37
CA TRP A 227 13.89 -4.34 20.45
C TRP A 227 13.82 -5.87 20.51
N PRO A 228 14.79 -6.53 21.18
CA PRO A 228 14.79 -7.97 21.33
C PRO A 228 13.50 -8.44 21.99
N VAL A 229 12.73 -9.27 21.27
CA VAL A 229 11.58 -9.94 21.85
C VAL A 229 12.10 -11.22 22.48
N ARG A 230 11.88 -11.42 23.79
CA ARG A 230 12.16 -12.73 24.40
C ARG A 230 11.29 -13.75 23.67
N SER A 231 11.91 -14.72 23.00
CA SER A 231 11.16 -15.80 22.37
C SER A 231 10.31 -16.48 23.45
N ILE A 232 8.99 -16.32 23.34
CA ILE A 232 8.08 -17.19 24.08
C ILE A 232 8.33 -18.56 23.45
N ARG A 233 8.97 -19.47 24.18
CA ARG A 233 8.99 -20.89 23.81
C ARG A 233 7.53 -21.32 23.75
N LEU A 234 6.98 -21.39 22.54
CA LEU A 234 5.73 -22.10 22.32
C LEU A 234 5.98 -23.54 22.81
N PRO A 235 5.16 -24.07 23.72
CA PRO A 235 5.34 -25.45 24.16
C PRO A 235 5.31 -26.35 22.93
N SER A 236 6.31 -27.23 22.84
CA SER A 236 6.39 -28.26 21.79
C SER A 236 5.03 -28.96 21.64
N PRO A 237 4.60 -29.33 20.42
CA PRO A 237 3.39 -30.11 20.21
C PRO A 237 3.27 -31.35 21.13
N ALA A 238 4.41 -31.93 21.52
CA ALA A 238 4.49 -33.07 22.44
C ALA A 238 4.03 -32.76 23.88
N ALA A 239 4.08 -31.50 24.32
CA ALA A 239 3.66 -31.10 25.66
C ALA A 239 2.13 -30.94 25.77
N ARG A 240 1.41 -30.74 24.65
CA ARG A 240 -0.07 -30.64 24.66
C ARG A 240 -0.76 -31.99 24.85
N THR A 241 -0.14 -33.09 24.42
CA THR A 241 -0.69 -34.45 24.58
C THR A 241 -0.51 -35.00 26.00
N ALA A 242 0.59 -34.67 26.68
CA ALA A 242 0.84 -35.12 28.06
C ALA A 242 -0.15 -34.50 29.08
N GLY A 243 -0.50 -33.21 28.93
CA GLY A 243 -1.41 -32.53 29.84
C GLY A 243 -2.88 -32.97 29.72
N ARG A 244 -3.29 -33.52 28.58
CA ARG A 244 -4.67 -34.01 28.35
C ARG A 244 -4.87 -35.42 28.88
N ALA A 245 -3.83 -36.27 28.84
CA ALA A 245 -3.86 -37.63 29.40
C ALA A 245 -3.85 -37.64 30.94
N ALA A 246 -3.18 -36.67 31.59
CA ALA A 246 -3.13 -36.58 33.05
C ALA A 246 -4.46 -36.15 33.69
N ARG A 247 -5.29 -35.36 32.98
CA ARG A 247 -6.59 -34.87 33.49
C ARG A 247 -7.75 -35.86 33.34
N GLN A 248 -7.58 -36.96 32.60
CA GLN A 248 -8.62 -37.98 32.44
C GLN A 248 -8.49 -39.17 33.42
N ARG A 249 -7.44 -39.23 34.25
CA ARG A 249 -7.22 -40.35 35.19
C ARG A 249 -7.71 -40.10 36.63
N THR A 250 -8.28 -38.95 36.93
CA THR A 250 -8.87 -38.64 38.25
C THR A 250 -10.38 -38.48 38.11
N GLY A 251 -11.09 -39.58 37.84
CA GLY A 251 -12.54 -39.69 38.06
C GLY A 251 -12.84 -40.07 39.51
N PRO A 252 -14.02 -39.72 40.05
CA PRO A 252 -14.30 -39.84 41.48
C PRO A 252 -14.48 -41.31 41.90
N ARG A 253 -13.88 -41.67 43.06
CA ARG A 253 -14.21 -42.92 43.78
C ARG A 253 -15.63 -42.79 44.32
N ALA A 254 -16.52 -43.67 43.86
CA ALA A 254 -17.86 -43.83 44.40
C ALA A 254 -17.80 -44.40 45.83
N GLY A 255 -18.56 -43.79 46.73
CA GLY A 255 -19.08 -44.38 47.95
C GLY A 255 -20.58 -44.62 47.78
#